data_AF-A0A3A9VB91-F1
#
_entry.id   AF-A0A3A9VB91-F1
#
_cell.length_a   1.000
_cell.length_b   1.000
_cell.length_c   1.000
_cell.angle_alpha   90.00
_cell.angle_beta   90.00
_cell.angle_gamma   90.00
#
_symmetry.space_group_name_H-M   'P 1'
#
loop_
_entity.id
_entity.type
_entity.pdbx_description
1 polymer ?
#
loop_
_entity_poly.entity_id
_entity_poly.type
_entity_poly.pdbx_seq_one_letter_code
_entity_poly.pdbx_strand_id
1 'polypeptide(L)'
;MTKKKKLLIWSGVIIITLTLAYYFLLPKLLFYSLSTEPRNPKIEITETHSIGWWSKQEALNVNTFEVKIIDSKLNLFNSKSLISYRIKGSLAYKKGWRPFIKEIHLSERFLPQLNDSTENLDAIIEITPIIGADDDESYNGEKIEFDITNEKKMNSFHWGSNRIRFKCLENIDDIMLSQRK
;
A
#
# COMPACT_ATOMS: atom_id res chain seq x y z
N MET A 1 -19.34 -43.62 43.17
CA MET A 1 -18.53 -42.37 43.26
C MET A 1 -19.36 -41.29 43.96
N THR A 2 -18.92 -40.80 45.12
CA THR A 2 -19.71 -39.87 45.96
C THR A 2 -19.95 -38.53 45.27
N LYS A 3 -21.10 -37.88 45.50
CA LYS A 3 -21.46 -36.57 44.91
C LYS A 3 -20.33 -35.53 45.05
N LYS A 4 -19.61 -35.55 46.19
CA LYS A 4 -18.44 -34.70 46.47
C LYS A 4 -17.27 -34.92 45.51
N LYS A 5 -16.95 -36.17 45.14
CA LYS A 5 -15.87 -36.49 44.18
C LYS A 5 -16.21 -36.05 42.75
N LYS A 6 -17.48 -36.14 42.34
CA LYS A 6 -17.92 -35.62 41.03
C LYS A 6 -17.77 -34.10 40.97
N LEU A 7 -18.18 -33.39 42.02
CA LEU A 7 -18.08 -31.94 42.10
C LEU A 7 -16.63 -31.43 41.96
N LEU A 8 -15.69 -32.09 42.64
CA LEU A 8 -14.25 -31.78 42.57
C LEU A 8 -13.65 -31.97 41.16
N ILE A 9 -14.04 -33.02 40.45
CA ILE A 9 -13.57 -33.26 39.08
C ILE A 9 -14.13 -32.21 38.13
N TRP A 10 -15.42 -31.89 38.23
CA TRP A 10 -16.03 -30.85 37.40
C TRP A 10 -15.44 -29.47 37.68
N SER A 11 -15.16 -29.11 38.94
CA SER A 11 -14.47 -27.85 39.26
C SER A 11 -13.06 -27.80 38.68
N GLY A 12 -12.31 -28.91 38.75
CA GLY A 12 -10.97 -29.00 38.17
C GLY A 12 -11.00 -28.83 36.65
N VAL A 13 -11.94 -29.50 35.97
CA VAL A 13 -12.13 -29.36 34.52
C VAL A 13 -12.47 -27.92 34.18
N ILE A 14 -13.44 -27.29 34.85
CA ILE A 14 -13.85 -25.90 34.59
C ILE A 14 -12.66 -24.93 34.74
N ILE A 15 -11.84 -25.09 35.78
CA ILE A 15 -10.65 -24.25 35.99
C ILE A 15 -9.64 -24.43 34.85
N ILE A 16 -9.40 -25.68 34.42
CA ILE A 16 -8.50 -25.98 33.28
C ILE A 16 -9.05 -25.38 31.98
N THR A 17 -10.35 -25.49 31.71
CA THR A 17 -10.95 -24.91 30.50
C THR A 17 -10.89 -23.39 30.52
N LEU A 18 -11.12 -22.75 31.67
CA LEU A 18 -11.03 -21.29 31.82
C LEU A 18 -9.59 -20.79 31.66
N THR A 19 -8.61 -21.50 32.23
CA THR A 19 -7.18 -21.13 32.07
C THR A 19 -6.71 -21.30 30.64
N LEU A 20 -7.10 -22.39 29.96
CA LEU A 20 -6.85 -22.57 28.52
C LEU A 20 -7.53 -21.45 27.70
N ALA A 21 -8.82 -21.18 27.94
CA ALA A 21 -9.55 -20.12 27.24
C ALA A 21 -8.90 -18.75 27.44
N TYR A 22 -8.48 -18.41 28.66
CA TYR A 22 -7.74 -17.17 28.95
C TYR A 22 -6.43 -17.10 28.18
N TYR A 23 -5.63 -18.17 28.19
CA TYR A 23 -4.33 -18.19 27.53
C TYR A 23 -4.43 -18.13 25.99
N PHE A 24 -5.50 -18.70 25.41
CA PHE A 24 -5.69 -18.70 23.96
C PHE A 24 -6.49 -17.49 23.42
N LEU A 25 -7.46 -16.98 24.17
CA LEU A 25 -8.34 -15.91 23.71
C LEU A 25 -7.82 -14.52 24.06
N LEU A 26 -7.27 -14.32 25.26
CA LEU A 26 -6.84 -12.99 25.72
C LEU A 26 -5.74 -12.39 24.82
N PRO A 27 -4.69 -13.15 24.41
CA PRO A 27 -3.69 -12.59 23.50
C PRO A 27 -4.29 -12.17 22.17
N LYS A 28 -5.19 -12.98 21.59
CA LYS A 28 -5.85 -12.64 20.32
C LYS A 28 -6.70 -11.36 20.43
N LEU A 29 -7.43 -11.21 21.52
CA LEU A 29 -8.28 -10.05 21.77
C LEU A 29 -7.45 -8.77 21.97
N LEU A 30 -6.33 -8.87 22.70
CA LEU A 30 -5.38 -7.78 22.87
C LEU A 30 -4.70 -7.41 21.55
N PHE A 31 -4.22 -8.40 20.79
CA PHE A 31 -3.61 -8.16 19.48
C PHE A 31 -4.57 -7.46 18.52
N TYR A 32 -5.83 -7.88 18.47
CA TYR A 32 -6.83 -7.25 17.60
C TYR A 32 -7.11 -5.79 17.98
N SER A 33 -7.15 -5.48 19.29
CA SER A 33 -7.36 -4.10 19.76
C SER A 33 -6.16 -3.18 19.54
N LEU A 34 -4.94 -3.74 19.53
CA LEU A 34 -3.68 -2.97 19.39
C LEU A 34 -3.22 -2.85 17.94
N SER A 35 -3.57 -3.84 17.10
CA SER A 35 -3.40 -3.87 15.64
C SER A 35 -4.41 -2.92 14.99
N THR A 36 -4.24 -1.62 15.20
CA THR A 36 -5.03 -0.56 14.56
C THR A 36 -4.59 -0.38 13.12
N GLU A 37 -4.73 -1.44 12.32
CA GLU A 37 -4.39 -1.41 10.91
C GLU A 37 -5.26 -0.40 10.15
N PRO A 38 -4.71 0.26 9.14
CA PRO A 38 -5.49 1.15 8.30
C PRO A 38 -6.58 0.37 7.53
N ARG A 39 -7.64 1.08 7.15
CA ARG A 39 -8.70 0.55 6.28
C ARG A 39 -8.15 0.06 4.94
N ASN A 40 -8.94 -0.72 4.21
CA ASN A 40 -8.57 -1.17 2.86
C ASN A 40 -8.39 0.03 1.90
N PRO A 41 -7.43 -0.07 0.97
CA PRO A 41 -7.15 0.97 -0.01
C PRO A 41 -8.30 1.10 -1.00
N LYS A 42 -8.53 2.32 -1.47
CA LYS A 42 -9.36 2.61 -2.63
C LYS A 42 -8.50 2.58 -3.89
N ILE A 43 -8.87 1.74 -4.83
CA ILE A 43 -8.15 1.54 -6.09
C ILE A 43 -9.05 2.04 -7.21
N GLU A 44 -8.59 3.05 -7.94
CA GLU A 44 -9.27 3.57 -9.13
C GLU A 44 -8.83 2.80 -10.37
N ILE A 45 -7.51 2.60 -10.53
CA ILE A 45 -6.91 1.81 -11.60
C ILE A 45 -6.16 0.62 -11.01
N THR A 46 -6.34 -0.57 -11.59
CA THR A 46 -5.70 -1.79 -11.09
C THR A 46 -4.18 -1.71 -11.19
N GLU A 47 -3.52 -2.25 -10.16
CA GLU A 47 -2.07 -2.30 -10.06
C GLU A 47 -1.52 -3.61 -10.63
N THR A 48 -0.32 -3.56 -11.20
CA THR A 48 0.44 -4.74 -11.64
C THR A 48 1.90 -4.62 -11.20
N HIS A 49 2.54 -5.75 -10.96
CA HIS A 49 3.96 -5.85 -10.62
C HIS A 49 4.76 -6.58 -11.72
N SER A 50 4.11 -6.90 -12.83
CA SER A 50 4.73 -7.61 -13.94
C SER A 50 5.29 -6.62 -14.95
N ILE A 51 6.59 -6.77 -15.24
CA ILE A 51 7.23 -6.07 -16.35
C ILE A 51 6.73 -6.69 -17.66
N GLY A 52 6.34 -5.84 -18.60
CA GLY A 52 5.83 -6.27 -19.90
C GLY A 52 6.22 -5.31 -21.02
N TRP A 53 5.81 -5.66 -22.24
CA TRP A 53 6.01 -4.79 -23.40
C TRP A 53 4.94 -3.70 -23.46
N TRP A 54 5.25 -2.51 -22.95
CA TRP A 54 4.34 -1.35 -22.95
C TRP A 54 4.64 -0.44 -24.14
N SER A 55 4.12 -0.79 -25.33
CA SER A 55 4.49 -0.13 -26.59
C SER A 55 3.90 1.27 -26.79
N LYS A 56 3.04 1.76 -25.89
CA LYS A 56 2.28 3.01 -26.03
C LYS A 56 2.66 4.08 -25.00
N GLN A 57 3.76 3.89 -24.27
CA GLN A 57 4.16 4.83 -23.22
C GLN A 57 4.51 6.23 -23.74
N GLU A 58 4.86 6.36 -25.02
CA GLU A 58 5.06 7.64 -25.70
C GLU A 58 3.81 8.54 -25.69
N ALA A 59 2.63 7.97 -25.49
CA ALA A 59 1.38 8.71 -25.39
C ALA A 59 1.18 9.42 -24.03
N LEU A 60 1.95 9.03 -23.01
CA LEU A 60 1.78 9.52 -21.64
C LEU A 60 2.59 10.80 -21.41
N ASN A 61 1.92 11.82 -20.87
CA ASN A 61 2.54 12.97 -20.25
C ASN A 61 2.04 13.11 -18.81
N VAL A 62 2.95 13.31 -17.86
CA VAL A 62 2.62 13.52 -16.44
C VAL A 62 3.01 14.94 -16.04
N ASN A 63 2.02 15.71 -15.61
CA ASN A 63 2.18 17.09 -15.17
C ASN A 63 2.32 17.22 -13.66
N THR A 64 1.68 16.33 -12.91
CA THR A 64 1.69 16.40 -11.44
C THR A 64 1.71 15.00 -10.86
N PHE A 65 2.54 14.81 -9.85
CA PHE A 65 2.59 13.60 -9.06
C PHE A 65 2.68 14.01 -7.58
N GLU A 66 1.72 13.54 -6.78
CA GLU A 66 1.63 13.85 -5.35
C GLU A 66 1.38 12.58 -4.56
N VAL A 67 2.03 12.46 -3.41
CA VAL A 67 1.85 11.35 -2.47
C VAL A 67 1.51 11.90 -1.09
N LYS A 68 0.48 11.34 -0.47
CA LYS A 68 -0.05 11.77 0.83
C LYS A 68 -0.19 10.59 1.76
N ILE A 69 0.19 10.79 3.01
CA ILE A 69 -0.09 9.83 4.08
C ILE A 69 -1.53 10.05 4.53
N ILE A 70 -2.38 9.04 4.37
CA ILE A 70 -3.81 9.10 4.72
C ILE A 70 -4.05 8.62 6.15
N ASP A 71 -3.39 7.53 6.53
CA ASP A 71 -3.46 6.99 7.90
C ASP A 71 -2.11 6.34 8.25
N SER A 72 -1.56 6.67 9.41
CA SER A 72 -0.27 6.13 9.85
C SER A 72 -0.25 6.07 11.37
N LYS A 73 -0.75 4.94 11.91
CA LYS A 73 -0.77 4.63 13.34
C LYS A 73 0.29 3.59 13.69
N LEU A 74 1.52 3.86 13.27
CA LEU A 74 2.64 2.94 13.46
C LEU A 74 2.92 2.74 14.95
N ASN A 75 2.99 1.49 15.38
CA ASN A 75 3.29 1.08 16.75
C ASN A 75 3.86 -0.36 16.78
N LEU A 76 4.20 -0.88 17.96
CA LEU A 76 4.77 -2.23 18.14
C LEU A 76 3.95 -3.35 17.49
N PHE A 77 2.64 -3.16 17.33
CA PHE A 77 1.68 -4.12 16.80
C PHE A 77 1.05 -3.68 15.46
N ASN A 78 1.45 -2.53 14.91
CA ASN A 78 1.00 -2.05 13.61
C ASN A 78 2.17 -1.41 12.84
N SER A 79 2.65 -2.09 11.80
CA SER A 79 3.66 -1.57 10.88
C SER A 79 3.05 -0.98 9.61
N LYS A 80 1.72 -0.91 9.47
CA LYS A 80 1.05 -0.49 8.24
C LYS A 80 0.63 0.96 8.27
N SER A 81 0.91 1.65 7.17
CA SER A 81 0.39 2.97 6.84
C SER A 81 -0.42 2.89 5.54
N LEU A 82 -1.43 3.75 5.41
CA LEU A 82 -2.17 3.96 4.17
C LEU A 82 -1.67 5.25 3.54
N ILE A 83 -1.20 5.14 2.31
CA ILE A 83 -0.81 6.27 1.49
C ILE A 83 -1.77 6.40 0.31
N SER A 84 -1.85 7.60 -0.25
CA SER A 84 -2.53 7.88 -1.51
C SER A 84 -1.53 8.52 -2.45
N TYR A 85 -1.54 8.11 -3.71
CA TYR A 85 -0.78 8.76 -4.75
C TYR A 85 -1.75 9.23 -5.85
N ARG A 86 -1.53 10.45 -6.33
CA ARG A 86 -2.34 11.09 -7.35
C ARG A 86 -1.44 11.44 -8.53
N ILE A 87 -1.88 11.06 -9.73
CA ILE A 87 -1.17 11.35 -10.98
C ILE A 87 -2.11 12.17 -11.85
N LYS A 88 -1.65 13.35 -12.25
CA LYS A 88 -2.34 14.16 -13.25
C LYS A 88 -1.48 14.30 -14.48
N GLY A 89 -2.13 14.28 -15.62
CA GLY A 89 -1.49 14.66 -16.84
C GLY A 89 -2.41 14.41 -18.01
N SER A 90 -1.82 13.97 -19.10
CA SER A 90 -2.56 13.81 -20.33
C SER A 90 -2.05 12.67 -21.19
N LEU A 91 -2.96 12.19 -22.03
CA LEU A 91 -2.69 11.20 -23.06
C LEU A 91 -2.91 11.82 -24.43
N ALA A 92 -1.99 11.58 -25.34
CA ALA A 92 -2.17 11.93 -26.75
C ALA A 92 -1.51 10.86 -27.62
N TYR A 93 -2.22 10.35 -28.62
CA TYR A 93 -1.68 9.35 -29.52
C TYR A 93 -2.09 9.59 -30.97
N LYS A 94 -1.72 8.66 -31.87
CA LYS A 94 -2.03 8.79 -33.29
C LYS A 94 -3.54 8.72 -33.55
N LYS A 95 -4.00 9.42 -34.58
CA LYS A 95 -5.38 9.35 -35.07
C LYS A 95 -5.84 7.90 -35.27
N GLY A 96 -7.09 7.63 -34.91
CA GLY A 96 -7.68 6.29 -34.98
C GLY A 96 -7.37 5.40 -33.77
N TRP A 97 -6.51 5.84 -32.85
CA TRP A 97 -6.07 5.04 -31.70
C TRP A 97 -6.21 5.85 -30.42
N ARG A 98 -7.36 5.74 -29.74
CA ARG A 98 -7.63 6.47 -28.51
C ARG A 98 -6.81 5.87 -27.36
N PRO A 99 -5.88 6.62 -26.74
CA PRO A 99 -5.10 6.12 -25.62
C PRO A 99 -5.93 6.12 -24.32
N PHE A 100 -5.65 5.17 -23.43
CA PHE A 100 -6.22 5.11 -22.09
C PHE A 100 -5.21 4.52 -21.09
N ILE A 101 -5.40 4.81 -19.80
CA ILE A 101 -4.62 4.18 -18.74
C ILE A 101 -5.21 2.79 -18.48
N LYS A 102 -4.47 1.75 -18.85
CA LYS A 102 -4.90 0.36 -18.68
C LYS A 102 -4.74 -0.10 -17.24
N GLU A 103 -3.52 0.05 -16.73
CA GLU A 103 -3.07 -0.44 -15.42
C GLU A 103 -2.01 0.50 -14.86
N ILE A 104 -1.65 0.35 -13.59
CA ILE A 104 -0.50 1.03 -12.99
C ILE A 104 0.54 -0.01 -12.61
N HIS A 105 1.72 0.08 -13.22
CA HIS A 105 2.85 -0.71 -12.78
C HIS A 105 3.46 -0.12 -11.51
N LEU A 106 3.70 -0.99 -10.52
CA LEU A 106 4.40 -0.65 -9.29
C LEU A 106 5.68 -1.46 -9.16
N SER A 107 6.81 -0.76 -9.09
CA SER A 107 8.12 -1.32 -8.76
C SER A 107 8.57 -0.80 -7.40
N GLU A 108 9.00 -1.71 -6.53
CA GLU A 108 9.46 -1.39 -5.18
C GLU A 108 10.89 -1.89 -5.02
N ARG A 109 11.79 -1.04 -4.56
CA ARG A 109 13.16 -1.44 -4.22
C ARG A 109 13.61 -0.83 -2.90
N PHE A 110 14.28 -1.66 -2.12
CA PHE A 110 15.06 -1.22 -0.98
C PHE A 110 16.38 -0.64 -1.44
N LEU A 111 16.85 0.38 -0.74
CA LEU A 111 18.18 0.91 -0.92
C LEU A 111 19.08 0.41 0.21
N PRO A 112 20.33 0.03 -0.09
CA PRO A 112 21.28 -0.31 0.96
C PRO A 112 21.56 0.93 1.81
N GLN A 113 21.37 0.81 3.12
CA GLN A 113 21.83 1.83 4.07
C GLN A 113 23.36 1.76 4.11
N LEU A 114 24.03 2.64 3.37
CA LEU A 114 25.50 2.72 3.42
C LEU A 114 25.98 3.27 4.77
N ASN A 115 25.17 4.13 5.41
CA ASN A 115 25.50 4.79 6.69
C ASN A 115 24.22 4.94 7.55
N ASP A 116 24.35 5.02 8.88
CA ASP A 116 23.26 5.25 9.86
C ASP A 116 22.66 6.68 9.84
N SER A 117 22.79 7.40 8.73
CA SER A 117 22.21 8.76 8.59
C SER A 117 20.71 8.69 8.35
N THR A 118 19.94 9.47 9.12
CA THR A 118 18.49 9.65 8.96
C THR A 118 18.09 10.38 7.68
N GLU A 119 19.06 10.88 6.90
CA GLU A 119 18.78 11.54 5.61
C GLU A 119 18.71 10.57 4.44
N ASN A 120 19.18 9.32 4.62
CA ASN A 120 19.21 8.31 3.58
C ASN A 120 17.79 7.89 3.18
N LEU A 121 17.61 7.60 1.90
CA LEU A 121 16.39 6.98 1.40
C LEU A 121 16.43 5.49 1.73
N ASP A 122 15.35 4.97 2.30
CA ASP A 122 15.23 3.55 2.65
C ASP A 122 14.68 2.74 1.47
N ALA A 123 13.79 3.34 0.68
CA ALA A 123 13.21 2.70 -0.48
C ALA A 123 12.85 3.69 -1.59
N ILE A 124 12.78 3.16 -2.81
CA ILE A 124 12.19 3.83 -3.96
C ILE A 124 11.00 3.02 -4.44
N ILE A 125 9.87 3.69 -4.61
CA ILE A 125 8.67 3.15 -5.23
C ILE A 125 8.44 3.89 -6.54
N GLU A 126 8.47 3.16 -7.63
CA GLU A 126 8.25 3.69 -8.97
C GLU A 126 6.85 3.29 -9.45
N ILE A 127 6.07 4.31 -9.78
CA ILE A 127 4.68 4.22 -10.22
C ILE A 127 4.65 4.61 -11.68
N THR A 128 4.20 3.70 -12.54
CA THR A 128 4.18 3.92 -13.99
C THR A 128 2.81 3.57 -14.54
N PRO A 129 2.00 4.56 -14.96
CA PRO A 129 0.79 4.28 -15.73
C PRO A 129 1.14 3.52 -17.01
N ILE A 130 0.51 2.37 -17.23
CA ILE A 130 0.64 1.59 -18.46
C ILE A 130 -0.44 2.03 -19.43
N ILE A 131 -0.03 2.47 -20.61
CA ILE A 131 -0.97 2.96 -21.63
C ILE A 131 -1.42 1.83 -22.56
N GLY A 132 -2.73 1.71 -22.70
CA GLY A 132 -3.41 0.97 -23.76
C GLY A 132 -3.88 1.93 -24.86
N ALA A 133 -4.25 1.38 -26.01
CA ALA A 133 -4.89 2.14 -27.07
C ALA A 133 -5.96 1.28 -27.75
N ASP A 134 -7.17 1.83 -27.85
CA ASP A 134 -8.29 1.20 -28.53
C ASP A 134 -8.47 1.81 -29.92
N ASP A 135 -8.98 1.00 -30.85
CA ASP A 135 -9.37 1.47 -32.18
C ASP A 135 -10.61 2.37 -32.06
N ASP A 136 -10.45 3.63 -32.43
CA ASP A 136 -11.49 4.66 -32.39
C ASP A 136 -11.26 5.64 -33.55
N GLU A 137 -11.97 5.40 -34.66
CA GLU A 137 -11.89 6.25 -35.86
C GLU A 137 -12.26 7.72 -35.59
N SER A 138 -13.02 8.00 -34.52
CA SER A 138 -13.42 9.36 -34.16
C SER A 138 -12.30 10.14 -33.45
N TYR A 139 -11.32 9.44 -32.88
CA TYR A 139 -10.18 10.05 -32.19
C TYR A 139 -9.21 10.67 -33.20
N ASN A 140 -9.00 11.99 -33.08
CA ASN A 140 -8.18 12.77 -34.02
C ASN A 140 -6.81 13.16 -33.46
N GLY A 141 -6.36 12.49 -32.41
CA GLY A 141 -5.08 12.80 -31.76
C GLY A 141 -5.16 13.96 -30.78
N GLU A 142 -6.37 14.33 -30.35
CA GLU A 142 -6.56 15.33 -29.32
C GLU A 142 -5.98 14.88 -27.97
N LYS A 143 -5.63 15.87 -27.14
CA LYS A 143 -5.12 15.66 -25.79
C LYS A 143 -6.26 15.29 -24.84
N ILE A 144 -6.12 14.17 -24.14
CA ILE A 144 -7.08 13.67 -23.14
C ILE A 144 -6.47 13.88 -21.76
N GLU A 145 -7.01 14.80 -20.98
CA GLU A 145 -6.58 15.02 -19.59
C GLU A 145 -7.07 13.89 -18.68
N PHE A 146 -6.26 13.54 -17.68
CA PHE A 146 -6.61 12.57 -16.66
C PHE A 146 -6.16 13.02 -15.27
N ASP A 147 -6.85 12.50 -14.25
CA ASP A 147 -6.58 12.77 -12.85
C ASP A 147 -6.95 11.52 -12.05
N ILE A 148 -5.96 10.66 -11.81
CA ILE A 148 -6.16 9.36 -11.15
C ILE A 148 -5.64 9.41 -9.72
N THR A 149 -6.35 8.76 -8.81
CA THR A 149 -5.93 8.62 -7.41
C THR A 149 -6.06 7.17 -6.95
N ASN A 150 -4.95 6.57 -6.58
CA ASN A 150 -4.92 5.26 -5.95
C ASN A 150 -4.44 5.38 -4.51
N GLU A 151 -4.80 4.40 -3.70
CA GLU A 151 -4.30 4.22 -2.35
C GLU A 151 -3.56 2.91 -2.22
N LYS A 152 -2.55 2.89 -1.34
CA LYS A 152 -1.74 1.70 -1.10
C LYS A 152 -1.46 1.54 0.39
N LYS A 153 -1.64 0.32 0.88
CA LYS A 153 -1.11 -0.05 2.20
C LYS A 153 0.37 -0.33 2.06
N MET A 154 1.15 0.27 2.94
CA MET A 154 2.59 0.11 3.00
C MET A 154 3.02 -0.29 4.38
N ASN A 155 3.99 -1.19 4.44
CA ASN A 155 4.65 -1.52 5.69
C ASN A 155 5.82 -0.55 5.92
N SER A 156 6.03 -0.12 7.16
CA SER A 156 7.32 0.40 7.59
C SER A 156 8.39 -0.69 7.47
N PHE A 157 9.60 -0.29 7.12
CA PHE A 157 10.70 -1.20 6.84
C PHE A 157 11.53 -1.48 8.08
N HIS A 158 11.69 -0.47 8.93
CA HIS A 158 12.35 -0.56 10.22
C HIS A 158 11.70 0.38 11.24
N TRP A 159 12.15 0.21 12.48
CA TRP A 159 11.78 1.10 13.59
C TRP A 159 12.36 2.49 13.37
N GLY A 160 11.56 3.51 13.71
CA GLY A 160 11.94 4.91 13.55
C GLY A 160 11.37 5.54 12.28
N SER A 161 12.15 6.42 11.64
CA SER A 161 11.75 7.16 10.46
C SER A 161 12.18 6.43 9.20
N ASN A 162 11.22 6.15 8.32
CA ASN A 162 11.44 5.51 7.02
C ASN A 162 11.22 6.58 5.95
N ARG A 163 12.27 6.98 5.24
CA ARG A 163 12.20 7.96 4.15
C ARG A 163 12.05 7.25 2.82
N ILE A 164 10.91 7.47 2.17
CA ILE A 164 10.50 6.74 0.98
C ILE A 164 10.36 7.71 -0.17
N ARG A 165 11.05 7.42 -1.28
CA ARG A 165 10.93 8.19 -2.50
C ARG A 165 9.95 7.54 -3.45
N PHE A 166 8.94 8.30 -3.84
CA PHE A 166 8.04 7.93 -4.91
C PHE A 166 8.47 8.60 -6.20
N LYS A 167 8.35 7.87 -7.31
CA LYS A 167 8.66 8.37 -8.64
C LYS A 167 7.56 8.03 -9.63
N CYS A 168 7.24 8.98 -10.49
CA CYS A 168 6.40 8.76 -11.67
C CYS A 168 7.00 9.56 -12.83
N LEU A 169 7.68 8.85 -13.75
CA LEU A 169 8.58 9.46 -14.74
C LEU A 169 9.63 10.33 -14.01
N GLU A 170 9.80 11.58 -14.44
CA GLU A 170 10.73 12.55 -13.84
C GLU A 170 10.18 13.22 -12.57
N ASN A 171 8.92 13.00 -12.23
CA ASN A 171 8.30 13.60 -11.05
C ASN A 171 8.61 12.77 -9.81
N ILE A 172 9.03 13.45 -8.73
CA ILE A 172 9.47 12.83 -7.48
C ILE A 172 8.69 13.44 -6.33
N ASP A 173 8.23 12.58 -5.41
CA ASP A 173 7.69 13.00 -4.12
C ASP A 173 8.26 12.12 -3.01
N ASP A 174 8.78 12.74 -1.95
CA ASP A 174 9.41 12.04 -0.83
C ASP A 174 8.47 12.12 0.39
N ILE A 175 8.13 10.97 0.97
CA ILE A 175 7.38 10.91 2.24
C ILE A 175 8.23 10.32 3.35
N MET A 176 7.86 10.63 4.60
CA MET A 176 8.49 10.04 5.78
C MET A 176 7.44 9.34 6.64
N LEU A 177 7.56 8.02 6.78
CA LEU A 177 6.77 7.23 7.71
C LEU A 177 7.54 7.13 9.02
N SER A 178 7.06 7.80 10.07
CA SER A 178 7.71 7.78 11.39
C SER A 178 6.88 7.00 12.41
N GLN A 179 7.53 6.07 13.09
CA GLN A 179 7.03 5.45 14.29
C GLN A 179 7.56 6.23 15.49
N ARG A 180 6.67 6.87 16.27
CA ARG A 180 7.09 7.55 17.50
C ARG A 180 7.64 6.52 18.49
N LYS A 181 8.78 6.86 19.12
CA LYS A 181 9.31 6.13 20.29
C LYS A 181 8.36 6.25 21.47
#